data_AF-A0A0D7X2K7-F1
#
_entry.id   AF-A0A0D7X2K7-F1
#
_cell.length_a   1.000
_cell.length_b   1.000
_cell.length_c   1.000
_cell.angle_alpha   90.00
_cell.angle_beta   90.00
_cell.angle_gamma   90.00
#
_symmetry.space_group_name_H-M   'P 1'
#
loop_
_entity.id
_entity.type
_entity.pdbx_description
1 polymer ?
#
loop_
_entity_poly.entity_id
_entity_poly.type
_entity_poly.pdbx_seq_one_letter_code
_entity_poly.pdbx_strand_id
1 'polypeptide(L)'
;MNIEALGKIRHSGKDFAIGDILRGLSDTEAQRLVSLGSGKMVIDENHGSEGGNPGLLQSTDAPISADDFAKLKADEQKDLLESLECEAASNVEGRVEQYAAWLDENNALV
;
A
#
# COMPACT_ATOMS: atom_id res chain seq x y z
N MET A 1 -12.01 8.17 -10.76
CA MET A 1 -11.22 7.50 -9.71
C MET A 1 -12.07 6.52 -8.91
N ASN A 2 -11.45 5.45 -8.40
CA ASN A 2 -12.09 4.47 -7.51
C ASN A 2 -11.50 4.60 -6.10
N ILE A 3 -12.36 4.59 -5.08
CA ILE A 3 -11.98 4.71 -3.66
C ILE A 3 -12.64 3.57 -2.87
N GLU A 4 -11.87 2.85 -2.06
CA GLU A 4 -12.37 1.94 -1.04
C GLU A 4 -12.73 2.73 0.21
N ALA A 5 -13.93 2.56 0.73
CA ALA A 5 -14.37 3.23 1.93
C ALA A 5 -13.66 2.65 3.17
N LEU A 6 -12.96 3.49 3.93
CA LEU A 6 -12.38 3.13 5.24
C LEU A 6 -13.32 3.53 6.40
N GLY A 7 -14.39 4.27 6.10
CA GLY A 7 -15.42 4.69 7.04
C GLY A 7 -16.81 4.67 6.41
N LYS A 8 -17.82 5.15 7.13
CA LYS A 8 -19.16 5.36 6.58
C LYS A 8 -19.12 6.58 5.66
N ILE A 9 -19.17 6.35 4.35
CA ILE A 9 -19.22 7.43 3.35
C ILE A 9 -20.64 7.52 2.80
N ARG A 10 -21.21 8.72 2.77
CA ARG A 10 -22.44 8.99 2.01
C ARG A 10 -22.09 9.82 0.79
N HIS A 11 -22.31 9.26 -0.40
CA HIS A 11 -21.97 9.89 -1.66
C HIS A 11 -23.06 9.66 -2.70
N SER A 12 -23.46 10.70 -3.43
CA SER A 12 -24.52 10.65 -4.45
C SER A 12 -25.84 10.01 -3.96
N GLY A 13 -26.21 10.27 -2.70
CA GLY A 13 -27.43 9.73 -2.08
C GLY A 13 -27.35 8.26 -1.67
N LYS A 14 -26.21 7.60 -1.89
CA LYS A 14 -25.95 6.22 -1.47
C LYS A 14 -24.99 6.19 -0.28
N ASP A 15 -25.29 5.32 0.68
CA ASP A 15 -24.41 5.03 1.80
C ASP A 15 -23.49 3.86 1.43
N PHE A 16 -22.21 4.01 1.76
CA PHE A 16 -21.14 3.06 1.54
C PHE A 16 -20.55 2.68 2.90
N ALA A 17 -20.46 1.38 3.15
CA ALA A 17 -19.86 0.82 4.35
C ALA A 17 -18.35 0.66 4.18
N ILE A 18 -17.65 0.39 5.28
CA ILE A 18 -16.22 0.09 5.26
C ILE A 18 -15.98 -1.13 4.35
N GLY A 19 -15.02 -1.00 3.43
CA GLY A 19 -14.70 -1.99 2.39
C GLY A 19 -15.48 -1.83 1.08
N ASP A 20 -16.51 -0.96 1.01
CA ASP A 20 -17.22 -0.72 -0.24
C ASP A 20 -16.40 0.12 -1.22
N ILE A 21 -16.51 -0.18 -2.51
CA ILE A 21 -15.82 0.55 -3.58
C ILE A 21 -16.73 1.64 -4.17
N LEU A 22 -16.36 2.89 -3.95
CA LEU A 22 -16.92 4.05 -4.63
C LEU A 22 -16.25 4.21 -5.98
N ARG A 23 -17.04 4.04 -7.05
CA ARG A 23 -16.59 4.19 -8.44
C ARG A 23 -17.10 5.51 -9.02
N GLY A 24 -16.37 6.05 -9.99
CA GLY A 24 -16.81 7.23 -10.76
C GLY A 24 -16.64 8.56 -10.02
N LEU A 25 -15.79 8.62 -8.99
CA LEU A 25 -15.46 9.87 -8.32
C LEU A 25 -14.54 10.73 -9.19
N SER A 26 -14.72 12.06 -9.14
CA SER A 26 -13.73 12.99 -9.69
C SER A 26 -12.44 12.96 -8.88
N ASP A 27 -11.32 13.36 -9.48
CA ASP A 27 -10.01 13.42 -8.83
C ASP A 27 -10.05 14.22 -7.52
N THR A 28 -10.73 15.37 -7.53
CA THR A 28 -10.89 16.23 -6.35
C THR A 28 -11.67 15.54 -5.24
N GLU A 29 -12.74 14.80 -5.57
CA GLU A 29 -13.54 14.08 -4.58
C GLU A 29 -12.79 12.87 -4.01
N ALA A 30 -12.08 12.14 -4.87
CA ALA A 30 -11.25 11.02 -4.46
C ALA A 30 -10.12 11.48 -3.52
N GLN A 31 -9.38 12.53 -3.90
CA GLN A 31 -8.36 13.13 -3.03
C GLN A 31 -8.95 13.61 -1.72
N ARG A 32 -10.11 14.27 -1.74
CA ARG A 32 -10.77 14.73 -0.51
C ARG A 32 -11.12 13.57 0.43
N LEU A 33 -11.62 12.45 -0.08
CA LEU A 33 -11.93 11.27 0.74
C LEU A 33 -10.68 10.64 1.34
N VAL A 34 -9.58 10.61 0.58
CA VAL A 34 -8.27 10.16 1.05
C VAL A 34 -7.70 11.09 2.12
N SER A 35 -7.72 12.40 1.89
CA SER A 35 -7.24 13.41 2.85
C SER A 35 -8.05 13.43 4.16
N LEU A 36 -9.33 13.04 4.11
CA LEU A 36 -10.17 12.90 5.29
C LEU A 36 -9.99 11.55 6.01
N GLY A 37 -9.09 10.69 5.53
CA GLY A 37 -8.88 9.34 6.07
C GLY A 37 -10.12 8.44 5.95
N SER A 38 -11.11 8.85 5.13
CA SER A 38 -12.38 8.17 5.00
C SER A 38 -12.38 7.16 3.85
N GLY A 39 -11.40 7.23 2.94
CA GLY A 39 -11.26 6.26 1.87
C GLY A 39 -9.82 6.09 1.37
N LYS A 40 -9.55 4.96 0.73
CA LYS A 40 -8.26 4.57 0.13
C LYS A 40 -8.40 4.53 -1.38
N MET A 41 -7.47 5.14 -2.11
CA MET A 41 -7.49 5.10 -3.57
C MET A 41 -7.17 3.71 -4.09
N VAL A 42 -8.06 3.16 -4.92
CA VAL A 42 -7.93 1.82 -5.51
C VAL A 42 -7.63 2.00 -6.98
N ILE A 43 -6.42 1.63 -7.36
CA ILE A 43 -6.00 1.60 -8.76
C ILE A 43 -6.54 0.30 -9.34
N ASP A 44 -7.46 0.39 -10.31
CA ASP A 44 -7.96 -0.78 -11.04
C ASP A 44 -6.77 -1.26 -11.90
N GLU A 45 -6.14 -2.38 -11.53
CA GLU A 45 -4.96 -2.96 -12.20
C GLU A 45 -5.24 -3.47 -13.63
N ASN A 46 -6.29 -2.99 -14.31
CA ASN A 46 -6.68 -3.43 -15.65
C ASN A 46 -6.67 -2.30 -16.69
N HIS A 47 -5.66 -1.45 -16.64
CA HIS A 47 -5.28 -0.63 -17.79
C HIS A 47 -3.76 -0.68 -17.96
N GLY A 48 -3.31 -1.57 -18.86
CA GLY A 48 -1.95 -1.55 -19.35
C GLY A 48 -1.64 -0.20 -19.99
N SER A 49 -0.63 0.49 -19.48
CA SER A 49 0.12 1.50 -20.21
C SER A 49 1.52 1.57 -19.62
N GLU A 50 2.46 1.27 -20.50
CA GLU A 50 3.90 1.29 -20.31
C GLU A 50 4.37 2.71 -19.95
N GLY A 51 5.35 2.79 -19.04
CA GLY A 51 6.21 3.96 -18.88
C GLY A 51 5.77 5.00 -17.85
N GLY A 52 6.44 5.01 -16.69
CA GLY A 52 6.58 6.24 -15.90
C GLY A 52 6.53 6.10 -14.37
N ASN A 53 7.58 5.52 -13.78
CA ASN A 53 8.17 5.81 -12.45
C ASN A 53 7.29 5.68 -11.16
N PRO A 54 7.89 5.46 -9.98
CA PRO A 54 7.42 4.55 -8.95
C PRO A 54 6.93 5.37 -7.74
N GLY A 55 5.63 5.57 -7.65
CA GLY A 55 5.07 6.59 -6.75
C GLY A 55 4.27 6.07 -5.56
N LEU A 56 4.36 4.81 -5.19
CA LEU A 56 3.55 4.25 -4.09
C LEU A 56 4.36 3.36 -3.17
N LEU A 57 5.38 3.95 -2.53
CA LEU A 57 5.56 3.67 -1.11
C LEU A 57 4.28 4.13 -0.41
N GLN A 58 3.29 3.24 -0.30
CA GLN A 58 2.21 3.42 0.65
C GLN A 58 2.87 3.52 2.02
N SER A 59 3.03 4.74 2.52
CA SER A 59 3.22 5.03 3.94
C SER A 59 1.94 4.66 4.68
N THR A 60 1.64 3.36 4.74
CA THR A 60 0.89 2.81 5.85
C THR A 60 1.93 2.48 6.90
N ASP A 61 1.78 3.08 8.07
CA ASP A 61 2.54 2.84 9.31
C ASP A 61 2.50 1.36 9.78
N ALA A 62 1.91 0.46 8.98
CA ALA A 62 1.88 -0.97 9.19
C ALA A 62 2.90 -1.62 8.25
N PRO A 63 3.89 -2.36 8.79
CA PRO A 63 4.82 -3.08 7.96
C PRO A 63 4.10 -4.17 7.15
N ILE A 64 4.48 -4.33 5.88
CA ILE A 64 3.91 -5.37 5.02
C ILE A 64 4.32 -6.75 5.54
N SER A 65 3.55 -7.80 5.23
CA SER A 65 3.91 -9.15 5.66
C SER A 65 5.15 -9.67 4.91
N ALA A 66 5.89 -10.62 5.50
CA ALA A 66 7.03 -11.25 4.82
C ALA A 66 6.62 -11.93 3.49
N ASP A 67 5.40 -12.49 3.42
CA ASP A 67 4.82 -13.04 2.20
C ASP A 67 4.56 -11.99 1.12
N ASP A 68 4.17 -10.77 1.49
CA ASP A 68 3.98 -9.68 0.54
C ASP A 68 5.30 -9.03 0.14
N PHE A 69 6.27 -8.97 1.05
CA PHE A 69 7.63 -8.56 0.74
C PHE A 69 8.32 -9.51 -0.26
N ALA A 70 8.11 -10.82 -0.12
CA ALA A 70 8.63 -11.82 -1.06
C ALA A 70 8.07 -11.67 -2.48
N LYS A 71 6.88 -11.07 -2.63
CA LYS A 71 6.24 -10.79 -3.92
C LYS A 71 6.71 -9.48 -4.56
N LEU A 72 7.42 -8.62 -3.83
CA LEU A 72 7.98 -7.39 -4.36
C LEU A 72 9.12 -7.66 -5.35
N LYS A 73 9.39 -6.70 -6.23
CA LYS A 73 10.54 -6.77 -7.14
C LYS A 73 11.84 -6.67 -6.35
N ALA A 74 12.92 -7.20 -6.92
CA ALA A 74 14.23 -7.19 -6.26
C ALA A 74 14.73 -5.77 -5.93
N ASP A 75 14.37 -4.77 -6.72
CA ASP A 75 14.69 -3.37 -6.45
C ASP A 75 13.85 -2.83 -5.28
N GLU A 76 12.54 -3.08 -5.27
CA GLU A 76 11.64 -2.67 -4.18
C GLU A 76 11.99 -3.34 -2.84
N GLN A 77 12.43 -4.61 -2.86
CA GLN A 77 12.92 -5.31 -1.68
C GLN A 77 14.16 -4.65 -1.10
N LYS A 78 15.07 -4.16 -1.95
CA LYS A 78 16.29 -3.48 -1.52
C LYS A 78 15.97 -2.09 -0.99
N ASP A 79 15.20 -1.31 -1.73
CA ASP A 79 14.75 0.03 -1.30
C ASP A 79 14.08 -0.01 0.07
N LEU A 80 13.23 -1.02 0.32
CA LEU A 80 12.56 -1.17 1.62
C LEU A 80 13.55 -1.56 2.73
N LEU A 81 14.46 -2.51 2.50
CA LEU A 81 15.48 -2.88 3.49
C LEU A 81 16.42 -1.70 3.79
N GLU A 82 16.84 -0.95 2.77
CA GLU A 82 17.66 0.25 2.93
C GLU A 82 16.90 1.35 3.69
N SER A 83 15.60 1.50 3.45
CA SER A 83 14.73 2.43 4.20
C SER A 83 14.56 2.03 5.67
N LEU A 84 14.74 0.75 5.99
CA LEU A 84 14.75 0.18 7.33
C LEU A 84 16.16 0.14 7.95
N GLU A 85 17.13 0.83 7.33
CA GLU A 85 18.53 0.85 7.73
C GLU A 85 19.19 -0.54 7.77
N CYS A 86 18.65 -1.50 7.00
CA CYS A 86 19.17 -2.85 6.83
C CYS A 86 19.93 -3.01 5.51
N GLU A 87 21.13 -3.59 5.55
CA GLU A 87 21.89 -3.88 4.33
C GLU A 87 21.25 -5.04 3.56
N ALA A 88 20.72 -4.77 2.37
CA ALA A 88 19.99 -5.77 1.59
C ALA A 88 20.88 -6.92 1.10
N ALA A 89 20.49 -8.16 1.39
CA ALA A 89 21.18 -9.34 0.90
C ALA A 89 21.19 -9.44 -0.64
N SER A 90 22.23 -10.07 -1.19
CA SER A 90 22.38 -10.22 -2.64
C SER A 90 21.34 -11.19 -3.26
N ASN A 91 20.73 -12.06 -2.46
CA ASN A 91 19.73 -13.05 -2.87
C ASN A 91 18.32 -12.73 -2.32
N VAL A 92 17.28 -13.25 -2.97
CA VAL A 92 15.89 -13.00 -2.57
C VAL A 92 15.55 -13.63 -1.22
N GLU A 93 16.01 -14.87 -0.97
CA GLU A 93 15.78 -15.58 0.28
C GLU A 93 16.38 -14.82 1.47
N GLY A 94 17.60 -14.29 1.33
CA GLY A 94 18.24 -13.50 2.39
C GLY A 94 17.52 -12.17 2.64
N ARG A 95 16.99 -11.51 1.60
CA ARG A 95 16.20 -10.27 1.77
C ARG A 95 14.90 -10.53 2.52
N VAL A 96 14.21 -11.62 2.19
CA VAL A 96 12.96 -12.01 2.86
C VAL A 96 13.22 -12.37 4.33
N GLU A 97 14.30 -13.10 4.61
CA GLU A 97 14.70 -13.44 5.97
C GLU A 97 15.06 -12.19 6.80
N GLN A 98 15.81 -11.24 6.23
CA GLN A 98 16.12 -9.96 6.87
C GLN A 98 14.86 -9.15 7.19
N TYR A 99 13.93 -9.10 6.25
CA TYR A 99 12.66 -8.40 6.44
C TYR A 99 11.76 -9.08 7.47
N ALA A 100 11.72 -10.41 7.48
CA ALA A 100 10.98 -11.19 8.47
C ALA A 100 11.57 -11.03 9.88
N ALA A 101 12.89 -10.99 10.03
CA ALA A 101 13.56 -10.71 11.30
C ALA A 101 13.22 -9.30 11.82
N TRP A 102 13.28 -8.30 10.94
CA TRP A 102 12.90 -6.92 11.28
C TRP A 102 11.43 -6.83 11.70
N LEU A 103 10.52 -7.54 11.02
CA LEU A 103 9.12 -7.64 11.40
C LEU A 103 8.93 -8.24 12.79
N ASP A 104 9.65 -9.33 13.13
CA ASP A 104 9.56 -9.96 14.44
C ASP A 104 10.01 -9.00 15.56
N GLU A 105 11.13 -8.30 15.35
CA GLU A 105 11.65 -7.31 16.31
C GLU A 105 10.70 -6.11 16.50
N ASN A 106 10.07 -5.63 15.43
CA ASN A 106 9.18 -4.46 15.48
C ASN A 106 7.74 -4.80 15.87
N ASN A 107 7.30 -6.05 15.64
CA ASN A 107 5.96 -6.53 15.99
C ASN A 107 5.90 -7.13 17.41
N ALA A 108 7.04 -7.46 18.01
CA ALA A 108 7.14 -7.87 19.42
C ALA A 108 6.91 -6.74 20.44
N LEU A 109 6.63 -5.51 19.99
CA LEU A 109 6.38 -4.33 20.82
C LEU A 109 4.89 -3.91 20.92
N VAL A 110 3.95 -4.78 20.50
CA VAL A 110 2.49 -4.56 20.65
C VAL A 110 1.90 -5.38 21.80
#